data_AF-A0A2V6T468-F1
#
_entry.id   AF-A0A2V6T468-F1
#
_cell.length_a   1.000
_cell.length_b   1.000
_cell.length_c   1.000
_cell.angle_alpha   90.00
_cell.angle_beta   90.00
_cell.angle_gamma   90.00
#
_symmetry.space_group_name_H-M   'P 1'
#
loop_
_entity.id
_entity.type
_entity.pdbx_description
1 polymer ?
#
loop_
_entity_poly.entity_id
_entity_poly.type
_entity_poly.pdbx_seq_one_letter_code
_entity_poly.pdbx_strand_id
1 'polypeptide(L)' 'MTPAVALTTARARRLARVRHQLHEQGLGAALLIRPEHLRYFAGTNGGGMPAALVVTRDTATAWTVSPRR' A
#
# COMPACT_ATOMS: atom_id res chain seq x y z
N MET A 1 -12.47 -21.23 9.46
CA MET A 1 -11.26 -20.45 9.84
C MET A 1 -10.90 -19.58 8.65
N THR A 2 -11.07 -18.26 8.75
CA THR A 2 -11.25 -17.34 7.62
C THR A 2 -9.92 -16.71 7.21
N PRO A 3 -9.28 -17.11 6.09
CA PRO A 3 -7.97 -16.59 5.69
C PRO A 3 -7.97 -15.08 5.38
N ALA A 4 -9.13 -14.51 5.04
CA ALA A 4 -9.28 -13.11 4.68
C ALA A 4 -9.00 -12.13 5.85
N VAL A 5 -9.32 -12.49 7.10
CA VAL A 5 -9.13 -11.60 8.27
C VAL A 5 -7.66 -11.52 8.69
N ALA A 6 -6.91 -12.61 8.54
CA ALA A 6 -5.47 -12.62 8.86
C ALA A 6 -4.65 -11.79 7.86
N LEU A 7 -5.01 -11.85 6.57
CA LEU A 7 -4.39 -11.09 5.48
C LEU A 7 -4.60 -9.57 5.62
N THR A 8 -5.81 -9.14 5.99
CA THR A 8 -6.08 -7.72 6.24
C THR A 8 -5.32 -7.20 7.46
N THR A 9 -5.19 -8.01 8.51
CA THR A 9 -4.45 -7.64 9.72
C THR A 9 -2.94 -7.50 9.47
N ALA A 10 -2.34 -8.41 8.71
CA ALA A 10 -0.91 -8.33 8.37
C ALA A 10 -0.58 -7.11 7.49
N ARG A 11 -1.44 -6.81 6.51
CA ARG A 11 -1.31 -5.62 5.66
C ARG A 11 -1.43 -4.33 6.47
N ALA A 12 -2.42 -4.25 7.37
CA ALA A 12 -2.60 -3.11 8.26
C ALA A 12 -1.36 -2.86 9.14
N ARG A 13 -0.78 -3.93 9.72
CA ARG A 13 0.46 -3.83 10.50
C ARG A 13 1.64 -3.31 9.68
N ARG A 14 1.79 -3.75 8.44
CA ARG A 14 2.85 -3.26 7.54
C ARG A 14 2.70 -1.77 7.25
N LEU A 15 1.49 -1.31 6.92
CA LEU A 15 1.21 0.10 6.69
C LEU A 15 1.42 0.94 7.95
N ALA A 16 1.05 0.44 9.13
CA ALA A 16 1.28 1.10 10.40
C ALA A 16 2.78 1.35 10.65
N ARG A 17 3.66 0.41 10.31
CA ARG A 17 5.12 0.60 10.42
C ARG A 17 5.64 1.70 9.50
N VAL A 18 5.17 1.75 8.25
CA VAL A 18 5.55 2.82 7.31
C VAL A 18 5.09 4.18 7.83
N ARG A 19 3.86 4.27 8.35
CA ARG A 19 3.32 5.49 8.95
C ARG A 19 4.12 5.96 10.16
N HIS A 20 4.48 5.03 11.03
CA HIS A 20 5.35 5.33 12.17
C HIS A 20 6.70 5.87 11.68
N GLN A 21 7.32 5.23 10.70
CA GLN A 21 8.59 5.70 10.14
C GLN A 21 8.47 7.10 9.51
N LEU A 22 7.37 7.39 8.80
CA LEU A 22 7.11 8.73 8.27
C LEU A 22 7.01 9.77 9.39
N HIS A 23 6.33 9.43 10.49
CA HIS A 23 6.24 10.29 11.67
C HIS A 23 7.62 10.59 12.27
N GLU A 24 8.40 9.55 12.56
CA GLU A 24 9.73 9.68 13.18
C GLU A 24 10.70 10.51 12.34
N GLN A 25 10.53 10.48 11.01
CA GLN A 25 11.38 11.22 10.08
C GLN A 25 10.82 12.60 9.71
N GLY A 26 9.69 13.03 10.31
CA GLY A 26 9.06 14.31 9.98
C GLY A 26 8.50 14.40 8.56
N LEU A 27 8.26 13.25 7.90
CA LEU A 27 7.80 13.17 6.52
C LEU A 27 6.27 13.22 6.43
N GLY A 28 5.75 13.89 5.40
CA GLY A 28 4.31 13.98 5.14
C GLY A 28 3.73 12.76 4.43
N ALA A 29 4.49 12.15 3.53
CA ALA A 29 4.05 11.01 2.73
C ALA A 29 5.21 10.19 2.15
N ALA A 30 4.92 8.95 1.74
CA ALA A 30 5.76 8.11 0.90
C ALA A 30 5.04 7.76 -0.41
N LEU A 31 5.77 7.88 -1.53
CA LEU A 31 5.35 7.37 -2.83
C LEU A 31 6.09 6.07 -3.12
N LEU A 32 5.35 4.97 -3.25
CA LEU A 32 5.90 3.66 -3.63
C LEU A 32 5.52 3.38 -5.08
N ILE A 33 6.52 3.22 -5.94
CA ILE A 33 6.35 2.88 -7.37
C ILE A 33 7.04 1.57 -7.76
N ARG A 34 7.88 1.02 -6.88
CA ARG A 34 8.59 -0.22 -7.15
C ARG A 34 7.63 -1.40 -7.12
N PRO A 35 7.63 -2.29 -8.13
CA PRO A 35 6.73 -3.43 -8.18
C PRO A 35 6.74 -4.29 -6.91
N GLU A 36 7.90 -4.51 -6.30
CA GLU A 36 8.03 -5.33 -5.10
C GLU A 36 7.25 -4.73 -3.93
N HIS A 37 7.34 -3.40 -3.76
CA HIS A 37 6.61 -2.68 -2.72
C HIS A 37 5.10 -2.69 -2.99
N LEU A 38 4.70 -2.49 -4.24
CA LEU A 38 3.30 -2.50 -4.64
C LEU A 38 2.67 -3.87 -4.39
N ARG A 39 3.35 -4.96 -4.74
CA ARG A 39 2.90 -6.32 -4.44
C ARG A 39 2.82 -6.59 -2.95
N TYR A 40 3.81 -6.13 -2.18
CA TYR A 40 3.90 -6.35 -0.73
C TYR A 40 2.80 -5.62 0.07
N PHE A 41 2.48 -4.38 -0.32
CA PHE A 41 1.55 -3.51 0.41
C PHE A 41 0.15 -3.46 -0.17
N ALA A 42 0.00 -3.54 -1.50
CA ALA A 42 -1.29 -3.40 -2.18
C ALA A 42 -1.83 -4.72 -2.75
N GLY A 43 -0.96 -5.72 -2.93
CA GLY A 43 -1.30 -7.00 -3.53
C GLY A 43 -1.53 -6.91 -5.04
N THR A 44 -2.05 -7.98 -5.61
CA THR A 44 -2.61 -7.99 -6.97
C THR A 44 -4.11 -8.12 -6.83
N ASN A 45 -4.85 -7.06 -7.12
CA ASN A 45 -6.31 -7.14 -7.15
C ASN A 45 -6.73 -7.61 -8.55
N GLY A 46 -7.94 -8.15 -8.71
CA GLY A 46 -8.43 -8.72 -9.98
C GLY A 46 -8.38 -7.80 -11.22
N GLY A 47 -8.00 -6.52 -11.07
CA GLY A 47 -7.73 -5.56 -12.15
C GLY A 47 -6.24 -5.27 -12.41
N GLY A 48 -5.31 -6.03 -11.83
CA GLY A 48 -3.86 -5.88 -12.02
C GLY A 48 -3.10 -5.26 -10.85
N MET A 49 -1.79 -5.11 -11.04
CA MET A 49 -0.91 -4.43 -10.10
C MET A 49 -1.16 -2.91 -10.18
N PRO A 50 -1.31 -2.19 -9.06
CA PRO A 50 -1.31 -0.73 -9.11
C PRO A 50 0.00 -0.19 -9.69
N ALA A 51 -0.02 1.02 -10.21
CA ALA A 51 1.17 1.72 -10.70
C ALA A 51 1.89 2.50 -9.59
N ALA A 52 1.13 2.94 -8.59
CA ALA A 52 1.68 3.64 -7.43
C ALA A 52 0.84 3.38 -6.18
N LEU A 53 1.48 3.50 -5.03
CA LEU A 53 0.84 3.56 -3.72
C LEU A 53 1.35 4.80 -2.98
N VAL A 54 0.44 5.71 -2.64
CA VAL A 54 0.72 6.85 -1.78
C VAL A 54 0.33 6.49 -0.35
N VAL A 55 1.27 6.60 0.58
CA VAL A 55 1.03 6.38 2.01
C VAL A 55 1.22 7.71 2.73
N THR A 56 0.18 8.17 3.40
CA THR A 56 0.23 9.32 4.32
C THR A 56 0.10 8.80 5.75
N ARG A 57 0.12 9.72 6.73
CA ARG A 57 -0.10 9.38 8.15
C ARG A 57 -1.44 8.68 8.37
N ASP A 58 -2.47 9.12 7.67
CA ASP A 58 -3.85 8.69 7.93
C ASP A 58 -4.36 7.72 6.86
N THR A 59 -3.90 7.86 5.61
CA THR A 59 -4.45 7.16 4.45
C THR A 59 -3.40 6.39 3.67
N ALA A 60 -3.87 5.44 2.87
CA ALA A 60 -3.04 4.72 1.91
C ALA A 60 -3.87 4.51 0.65
N THR A 61 -3.47 5.13 -0.46
CA THR A 61 -4.26 5.18 -1.70
C THR A 61 -3.47 4.58 -2.84
N ALA A 62 -4.01 3.53 -3.45
CA ALA A 62 -3.43 2.87 -4.62
C ALA A 62 -3.96 3.52 -5.90
N TRP A 63 -3.06 3.79 -6.84
CA TRP A 63 -3.39 4.40 -8.12
C TRP A 63 -3.15 3.37 -9.22
N THR A 64 -4.15 3.18 -10.07
CA THR A 64 -4.09 2.29 -11.23
C THR A 64 -4.07 3.13 -12.51
N VAL A 65 -3.34 2.67 -13.52
CA VAL A 65 -3.44 3.25 -14.86
C VAL A 65 -4.50 2.48 -15.61
N SER A 66 -5.51 3.16 -16.14
CA SER A 66 -6.40 2.52 -17.11
C SER A 66 -5.66 2.37 -18.44
N PRO A 67 -5.62 1.17 -19.05
CA PRO A 67 -5.15 1.04 -20.41
C PRO A 67 -6.06 1.88 -21.31
N ARG A 68 -5.48 2.79 -22.09
CA ARG A 68 -6.23 3.48 -23.15
C ARG A 68 -6.57 2.44 -24.21
N ARG A 69 -7.86 2.26 -24.50
CA ARG A 69 -8.34 1.47 -25.64
C ARG A 69 -8.09 2.21 -26.94
#